data_AF-A0A5Y8TVM0-F1
#
_entry.id   AF-A0A5Y8TVM0-F1
#
_cell.length_a   1.000
_cell.length_b   1.000
_cell.length_c   1.000
_cell.angle_alpha   90.00
_cell.angle_beta   90.00
_cell.angle_gamma   90.00
#
_symmetry.space_group_name_H-M   'P 1'
#
loop_
_entity.id
_entity.type
_entity.pdbx_description
1 polymer ?
#
loop_
_entity_poly.entity_id
_entity_poly.type
_entity_poly.pdbx_seq_one_letter_code
_entity_poly.pdbx_strand_id
1 'polypeptide(L)' 'LESIPFQRILNERKNKFENAIVVSAGPSLTKQLPLLKAYQEKAVIFCADGALSMLEKEGIVPDYVTNLDFTDLAMK' A
#
# COMPACT_ATOMS: atom_id res chain seq x y z
N LEU A 1 -30.15 2.16 2.09
CA LEU A 1 -29.07 3.00 2.66
C LEU A 1 -27.79 2.15 2.74
N GLU A 2 -27.39 1.54 1.62
CA GLU A 2 -26.41 0.44 1.58
C GLU A 2 -25.41 0.68 0.45
N SER A 3 -24.37 1.47 0.71
CA SER A 3 -23.12 1.56 -0.08
C SER A 3 -22.05 2.47 0.56
N ILE A 4 -22.23 2.82 1.84
CA ILE A 4 -21.64 4.01 2.47
C ILE A 4 -20.10 3.93 2.67
N PRO A 5 -19.45 2.78 2.91
CA PRO A 5 -17.99 2.77 3.15
C PRO A 5 -17.17 3.00 1.87
N PHE A 6 -17.41 2.23 0.81
CA PHE A 6 -16.55 2.26 -0.38
C PHE A 6 -16.72 3.55 -1.19
N GLN A 7 -17.96 3.99 -1.43
CA GLN A 7 -18.23 5.26 -2.13
C GLN A 7 -17.67 6.46 -1.36
N ARG A 8 -17.73 6.42 -0.02
CA ARG A 8 -17.14 7.47 0.82
C ARG A 8 -15.61 7.49 0.71
N ILE A 9 -14.95 6.34 0.81
CA ILE A 9 -13.48 6.23 0.64
C ILE A 9 -13.07 6.73 -0.74
N LEU A 10 -13.80 6.34 -1.79
CA LEU A 10 -13.55 6.83 -3.15
C LEU A 10 -13.66 8.35 -3.21
N ASN A 11 -14.74 8.94 -2.70
CA ASN A 11 -14.90 10.39 -2.71
C ASN A 11 -13.83 11.12 -1.87
N GLU A 12 -13.43 10.56 -0.73
CA GLU A 12 -12.40 11.13 0.14
C GLU A 12 -10.99 11.01 -0.45
N ARG A 13 -10.71 10.05 -1.33
CA ARG A 13 -9.37 9.74 -1.84
C ARG A 13 -9.18 10.07 -3.31
N LYS A 14 -10.27 10.25 -4.07
CA LYS A 14 -10.26 10.62 -5.49
C LYS A 14 -9.48 11.91 -5.70
N ASN A 15 -8.59 11.90 -6.70
CA ASN A 15 -7.76 13.04 -7.11
C ASN A 15 -6.82 13.60 -6.02
N LYS A 16 -6.57 12.89 -4.91
CA LYS A 16 -5.62 13.34 -3.88
C LYS A 16 -4.16 13.14 -4.27
N PHE A 17 -3.88 12.16 -5.12
CA PHE A 17 -2.56 11.82 -5.59
C PHE A 17 -2.56 11.73 -7.10
N GLU A 18 -1.52 12.27 -7.73
CA GLU A 18 -1.28 12.12 -9.17
C GLU A 18 -0.68 10.74 -9.48
N ASN A 19 0.13 10.22 -8.54
CA ASN A 19 0.89 8.99 -8.72
C ASN A 19 0.45 7.92 -7.73
N ALA A 20 0.45 6.67 -8.19
CA ALA A 20 0.24 5.48 -7.36
C ALA A 20 1.43 4.53 -7.51
N ILE A 21 1.89 3.97 -6.39
CA ILE A 21 2.97 2.99 -6.35
C ILE A 21 2.41 1.68 -5.82
N VAL A 22 2.57 0.61 -6.58
CA VAL A 22 2.17 -0.75 -6.18
C VAL A 22 3.42 -1.54 -5.83
N VAL A 23 3.49 -2.01 -4.60
CA VAL A 23 4.65 -2.68 -4.01
C VAL A 23 4.34 -4.16 -3.82
N SER A 24 5.21 -5.01 -4.35
CA SER A 24 5.17 -6.47 -4.17
C SER A 24 6.46 -6.99 -3.54
N ALA A 25 6.42 -8.21 -2.99
CA ALA A 25 7.51 -8.83 -2.25
C ALA A 25 8.65 -9.38 -3.14
N GLY A 26 8.93 -8.74 -4.27
CA GLY A 26 10.02 -9.15 -5.16
C GLY A 26 11.40 -8.80 -4.60
N PRO A 27 12.46 -9.54 -4.97
CA PRO A 27 13.84 -9.27 -4.51
C PRO A 27 14.37 -7.90 -4.97
N SER A 28 13.74 -7.28 -5.97
CA SER A 28 14.03 -5.92 -6.42
C SER A 28 13.60 -4.84 -5.42
N LEU A 29 12.66 -5.14 -4.51
CA LEU A 29 12.11 -4.17 -3.56
C LEU A 29 13.20 -3.53 -2.71
N THR A 30 14.17 -4.32 -2.21
CA THR A 30 15.27 -3.84 -1.37
C THR A 30 16.03 -2.66 -1.99
N LYS A 31 16.20 -2.67 -3.32
CA LYS A 31 16.88 -1.59 -4.04
C LYS A 31 16.05 -0.30 -4.12
N GLN A 32 14.73 -0.44 -4.05
CA GLN A 32 13.76 0.65 -4.19
C GLN A 32 13.30 1.23 -2.86
N LEU A 33 13.57 0.58 -1.71
CA LEU A 33 13.20 1.07 -0.38
C LEU A 33 13.64 2.53 -0.11
N PRO A 34 14.89 2.94 -0.45
CA PRO A 34 15.30 4.33 -0.25
C PRO A 34 14.49 5.32 -1.10
N LEU A 35 14.17 4.93 -2.34
CA LEU A 35 13.37 5.76 -3.25
C LEU A 35 11.92 5.85 -2.78
N LEU A 36 11.32 4.71 -2.40
CA LEU A 36 9.97 4.64 -1.83
C LEU A 36 9.83 5.57 -0.62
N LYS A 37 10.80 5.54 0.29
CA LYS A 37 10.81 6.42 1.47
C LYS A 37 10.85 7.91 1.12
N ALA A 38 11.65 8.29 0.12
CA ALA A 38 11.77 9.68 -0.33
C ALA A 38 10.49 10.21 -1.03
N TYR A 39 9.66 9.31 -1.55
CA TYR A 39 8.45 9.65 -2.32
C TYR A 39 7.15 9.25 -1.62
N GLN A 40 7.18 8.75 -0.37
CA GLN A 40 6.00 8.23 0.32
C GLN A 40 4.88 9.27 0.50
N GLU A 41 5.22 10.57 0.56
CA GLU A 41 4.24 11.65 0.70
C GLU A 41 3.70 12.16 -0.66
N LYS A 42 4.31 11.74 -1.77
CA LYS A 42 4.03 12.23 -3.12
C LYS A 42 3.17 11.26 -3.95
N ALA A 43 2.96 10.05 -3.46
CA ALA A 43 2.23 9.01 -4.15
C ALA A 43 1.43 8.18 -3.14
N VAL A 44 0.30 7.64 -3.58
CA VAL A 44 -0.42 6.64 -2.81
C VAL A 44 0.31 5.30 -2.91
N ILE A 45 0.57 4.64 -1.77
CA ILE A 45 1.28 3.36 -1.74
C ILE A 45 0.29 2.21 -1.47
N PHE A 46 0.21 1.29 -2.43
CA PHE A 46 -0.48 0.01 -2.29
C PHE A 46 0.55 -1.08 -2.04
N CYS A 47 0.43 -1.79 -0.93
CA CYS A 47 1.33 -2.85 -0.53
C CYS A 47 0.63 -4.20 -0.65
N ALA A 48 1.20 -5.14 -1.41
CA ALA A 48 0.83 -6.54 -1.27
C ALA A 48 1.28 -7.05 0.10
N ASP A 49 0.46 -7.86 0.76
CA ASP A 49 0.69 -8.33 2.13
C ASP A 49 2.12 -8.83 2.39
N GLY A 50 2.69 -9.66 1.50
CA GLY A 50 4.05 -10.16 1.63
C GLY A 50 5.17 -9.09 1.63
N ALA A 51 4.90 -7.86 1.20
CA ALA A 51 5.86 -6.75 1.20
C ALA A 51 5.78 -5.87 2.46
N LEU A 52 4.74 -6.01 3.28
CA LEU A 52 4.46 -5.14 4.43
C LEU A 52 5.63 -5.16 5.42
N SER A 53 6.07 -6.36 5.81
CA SER A 53 7.17 -6.53 6.76
C SER A 53 8.50 -5.91 6.30
N MET A 54 8.72 -5.74 4.99
CA MET A 54 9.92 -5.08 4.47
C MET A 54 9.80 -3.56 4.51
N LEU A 55 8.62 -3.01 4.20
CA LEU A 55 8.34 -1.58 4.28
C LEU A 55 8.40 -1.07 5.72
N GLU A 56 7.79 -1.80 6.66
CA GLU A 56 7.77 -1.45 8.09
C GLU A 56 9.17 -1.37 8.70
N LYS A 57 10.06 -2.31 8.34
CA LYS A 57 11.47 -2.30 8.80
C LYS A 57 12.22 -1.05 8.39
N GLU A 58 11.86 -0.45 7.25
CA GLU A 58 12.46 0.79 6.75
C GLU A 58 11.69 2.04 7.20
N GLY A 59 10.62 1.88 7.97
CA GLY A 59 9.74 2.96 8.42
C GLY A 59 8.90 3.57 7.31
N ILE A 60 8.57 2.79 6.29
CA ILE A 60 7.67 3.18 5.19
C ILE A 60 6.26 2.67 5.53
N VAL A 61 5.29 3.58 5.59
CA VAL A 61 3.90 3.24 5.92
C VAL A 61 3.07 3.24 4.64
N PRO A 62 2.56 2.09 4.16
CA PRO A 62 1.68 2.06 3.00
C PRO A 62 0.29 2.60 3.34
N ASP A 63 -0.38 3.24 2.36
CA ASP A 63 -1.77 3.70 2.52
C ASP A 63 -2.76 2.54 2.57
N TYR A 64 -2.49 1.49 1.79
CA TYR A 64 -3.35 0.33 1.67
C TYR A 64 -2.51 -0.94 1.66
N VAL A 65 -2.99 -1.94 2.39
CA VAL A 65 -2.45 -3.30 2.34
C VAL A 65 -3.49 -4.19 1.67
N THR A 66 -3.08 -4.89 0.62
CA THR A 66 -3.92 -5.82 -0.12
C THR A 66 -3.51 -7.24 0.21
N ASN A 67 -4.45 -8.01 0.74
CA ASN A 67 -4.31 -9.45 0.89
C ASN A 67 -4.83 -10.13 -0.38
N LEU A 68 -4.00 -10.97 -1.00
CA LEU A 68 -4.38 -11.75 -2.19
C LEU A 68 -4.46 -13.26 -1.88
N ASP A 69 -4.19 -13.66 -0.64
CA ASP A 69 -4.21 -15.05 -0.26
C ASP A 69 -5.66 -15.52 -0.12
N PHE A 70 -5.94 -16.69 -0.69
CA PHE A 70 -7.27 -17.31 -0.67
C PHE A 70 -7.70 -17.70 0.76
N THR A 71 -6.74 -17.81 1.67
CA THR A 71 -6.95 -18.07 3.09
C THR A 71 -6.54 -16.84 3.88
N ASP A 72 -7.40 -16.41 4.81
CA ASP A 72 -7.26 -15.29 5.76
C ASP A 72 -6.12 -15.51 6.78
N LEU A 73 -4.95 -15.97 6.32
CA LEU A 73 -3.84 -16.47 7.12
C LEU A 73 -2.80 -15.38 7.42
N ALA A 74 -2.91 -14.22 6.79
CA ALA A 74 -1.77 -13.32 6.61
C ALA A 74 -1.69 -12.16 7.61
N MET A 75 -2.71 -11.96 8.45
CA MET A 75 -2.61 -11.05 9.59
C MET A 75 -2.59 -11.86 10.89
N LYS A 76 -1.39 -12.19 11.37
CA LYS A 76 -1.19 -12.78 12.69
C LYS A 76 -0.11 -12.02 13.45
#